data_AF-A0A3A1V0X4-F1
#
_entry.id   AF-A0A3A1V0X4-F1
#
_cell.length_a   1.000
_cell.length_b   1.000
_cell.length_c   1.000
_cell.angle_alpha   90.00
_cell.angle_beta   90.00
_cell.angle_gamma   90.00
#
_symmetry.space_group_name_H-M   'P 1'
#
loop_
_entity.id
_entity.type
_entity.pdbx_description
1 polymer ?
#
loop_
_entity_poly.entity_id
_entity_poly.type
_entity_poly.pdbx_seq_one_letter_code
_entity_poly.pdbx_strand_id
1 'polypeptide(L)'
;MSMNPNENRTSHVGVLRVIGATSATMVQIGDRGETDGRIRALAVQREEGHLTAGEVFFESYAIFSRPVPVLSDPAYESGQLIQTKRSNVNPCIRVGCIRVTAAAAASSIQIGNGNQVRGESRIKHIRQYAVGSGSLQDQNNPLQNGDETTQ
;
A
#
# COMPACT_ATOMS: atom_id res chain seq x y z
N MET A 1 17.14 29.91 26.09
CA MET A 1 15.93 29.24 26.60
C MET A 1 16.39 27.92 27.22
N SER A 2 16.48 27.85 28.55
CA SER A 2 17.02 26.67 29.26
C SER A 2 15.96 25.57 29.29
N MET A 3 16.16 24.49 28.53
CA MET A 3 15.27 23.33 28.53
C MET A 3 15.42 22.54 29.82
N ASN A 4 14.31 22.27 30.51
CA ASN A 4 14.29 21.29 31.59
C ASN A 4 14.52 19.89 30.99
N PRO A 5 15.55 19.14 31.41
CA PRO A 5 15.88 17.83 30.83
C PRO A 5 14.78 16.77 31.04
N ASN A 6 13.84 17.02 31.95
CA ASN A 6 12.73 16.11 32.27
C ASN A 6 11.48 16.32 31.39
N GLU A 7 11.44 17.33 30.51
CA GLU A 7 10.26 17.59 29.67
C GLU A 7 10.30 16.87 28.32
N ASN A 8 11.49 16.61 27.77
CA ASN A 8 11.63 16.05 26.42
C ASN A 8 11.70 14.53 26.44
N ARG A 9 10.77 13.89 25.73
CA ARG A 9 10.79 12.44 25.51
C ARG A 9 12.01 12.05 24.68
N THR A 10 12.79 11.09 25.15
CA THR A 10 14.00 10.58 24.48
C THR A 10 13.90 9.08 24.25
N SER A 11 14.48 8.60 23.14
CA SER A 11 14.52 7.18 22.79
C SER A 11 15.93 6.64 22.96
N HIS A 12 16.10 5.66 23.85
CA HIS A 12 17.34 4.96 24.13
C HIS A 12 17.23 3.54 23.59
N VAL A 13 17.88 3.27 22.47
CA VAL A 13 17.89 1.95 21.84
C VAL A 13 19.30 1.36 21.97
N GLY A 14 19.42 0.21 22.62
CA GLY A 14 20.72 -0.43 22.83
C GLY A 14 21.32 -0.95 21.52
N VAL A 15 20.54 -1.71 20.75
CA VAL A 15 20.97 -2.27 19.47
C VAL A 15 19.88 -2.10 18.42
N LEU A 16 20.24 -1.62 17.23
CA LEU A 16 19.45 -1.75 16.01
C LEU A 16 20.23 -2.63 15.04
N ARG A 17 19.69 -3.81 14.71
CA ARG A 17 20.24 -4.72 13.69
C ARG A 17 19.25 -4.82 12.54
N VAL A 18 19.62 -4.33 11.36
CA VAL A 18 18.86 -4.48 10.12
C VAL A 18 19.70 -5.30 9.15
N ILE A 19 19.19 -6.45 8.72
CA ILE A 19 19.89 -7.35 7.79
C ILE A 19 19.67 -6.90 6.34
N GLY A 20 18.45 -6.49 5.98
CA GLY A 20 18.15 -5.96 4.65
C GLY A 20 17.21 -4.75 4.69
N ALA A 21 17.55 -3.72 3.92
CA ALA A 21 16.67 -2.58 3.64
C ALA A 21 16.70 -2.35 2.12
N THR A 22 15.56 -2.53 1.46
CA THR A 22 15.43 -2.58 0.00
C THR A 22 14.24 -1.74 -0.47
N SER A 23 14.08 -1.53 -1.78
CA SER A 23 12.92 -0.88 -2.41
C SER A 23 12.28 0.27 -1.62
N ALA A 24 12.87 1.47 -1.73
CA ALA A 24 12.36 2.71 -1.10
C ALA A 24 12.23 2.66 0.44
N THR A 25 12.99 1.83 1.14
CA THR A 25 12.99 1.77 2.60
C THR A 25 13.83 2.88 3.22
N MET A 26 13.35 3.47 4.32
CA MET A 26 14.09 4.43 5.16
C MET A 26 14.40 3.81 6.52
N VAL A 27 15.67 3.88 6.95
CA VAL A 27 16.08 3.58 8.33
C VAL A 27 16.62 4.88 8.92
N GLN A 28 15.93 5.47 9.89
CA GLN A 28 16.24 6.77 10.47
C GLN A 28 16.40 6.69 11.99
N ILE A 29 17.45 7.33 12.50
CA ILE A 29 17.68 7.55 13.93
C ILE A 29 17.65 9.07 14.16
N GLY A 30 16.76 9.51 15.05
CA GLY A 30 16.43 10.90 15.30
C GLY A 30 15.00 11.26 14.90
N ASP A 31 14.70 12.54 15.05
CA ASP A 31 13.37 13.07 14.81
C ASP A 31 13.15 13.39 13.32
N ARG A 32 11.90 13.26 12.89
CA ARG A 32 11.43 13.50 11.52
C ARG A 32 10.13 14.28 11.59
N GLY A 33 10.02 15.31 10.76
CA GLY A 33 8.79 16.12 10.68
C GLY A 33 7.67 15.42 9.92
N GLU A 34 8.00 14.76 8.81
CA GLU A 34 7.04 14.07 7.95
C GLU A 34 7.68 12.86 7.26
N THR A 35 6.94 11.76 7.17
CA THR A 35 7.24 10.57 6.38
C THR A 35 6.05 10.24 5.49
N ASP A 36 6.25 10.18 4.17
CA ASP A 36 5.23 9.77 3.19
C ASP A 36 5.73 8.55 2.40
N GLY A 37 5.28 7.36 2.79
CA GLY A 37 5.63 6.10 2.14
C GLY A 37 4.56 5.69 1.14
N ARG A 38 4.93 5.48 -0.13
CA ARG A 38 3.99 5.09 -1.19
C ARG A 38 4.48 3.89 -2.00
N ILE A 39 3.61 2.90 -2.20
CA ILE A 39 3.87 1.72 -3.02
C ILE A 39 2.73 1.46 -4.00
N ARG A 40 3.08 1.17 -5.26
CA ARG A 40 2.17 0.68 -6.30
C ARG A 40 2.72 -0.64 -6.83
N ALA A 41 1.89 -1.69 -6.86
CA ALA A 41 2.31 -3.00 -7.33
C ALA A 41 1.22 -3.73 -8.12
N LEU A 42 1.63 -4.40 -9.19
CA LEU A 42 0.83 -5.35 -9.95
C LEU A 42 1.37 -6.76 -9.68
N ALA A 43 0.54 -7.62 -9.12
CA ALA A 43 0.86 -9.02 -8.86
C ALA A 43 0.14 -9.89 -9.89
N VAL A 44 0.79 -10.10 -11.04
CA VAL A 44 0.20 -10.82 -12.18
C VAL A 44 0.62 -12.27 -12.16
N GLN A 45 -0.35 -13.18 -12.12
CA GLN A 45 -0.17 -14.61 -12.34
C GLN A 45 -0.67 -14.95 -13.74
N ARG A 46 0.15 -15.63 -14.54
CA ARG A 46 -0.17 -15.97 -15.93
C ARG A 46 -0.09 -17.47 -16.13
N GLU A 47 -1.06 -18.01 -16.86
CA GLU A 47 -1.02 -19.37 -17.40
C GLU A 47 -0.14 -19.44 -18.65
N GLU A 48 -0.11 -18.36 -19.44
CA GLU A 48 0.75 -18.21 -20.60
C GLU A 48 2.17 -17.75 -20.22
N GLY A 49 3.16 -18.13 -21.04
CA GLY A 49 4.56 -17.75 -20.86
C GLY A 49 4.80 -16.24 -20.95
N HIS A 50 5.79 -15.74 -20.20
CA HIS A 50 6.11 -14.31 -20.12
C HIS A 50 6.55 -13.68 -21.46
N LEU A 51 7.05 -14.50 -22.40
CA LEU A 51 7.51 -14.05 -23.71
C LEU A 51 6.35 -13.76 -24.68
N THR A 52 5.19 -14.37 -24.45
CA THR A 52 4.02 -14.27 -25.33
C THR A 52 2.88 -13.51 -24.67
N ALA A 53 2.88 -13.45 -23.34
CA ALA A 53 1.95 -12.62 -22.59
C ALA A 53 2.24 -11.12 -22.79
N GLY A 54 1.19 -10.36 -23.10
CA GLY A 54 1.27 -8.91 -23.20
C GLY A 54 1.58 -8.20 -21.87
N GLU A 55 1.94 -6.92 -21.98
CA GLU A 55 2.25 -6.03 -20.86
C GLU A 55 1.02 -5.68 -20.02
N VAL A 56 1.27 -5.28 -18.76
CA VAL A 56 0.22 -4.82 -17.84
C VAL A 56 0.59 -3.45 -17.29
N PHE A 57 -0.33 -2.50 -17.41
CA PHE A 57 -0.11 -1.10 -17.05
C PHE A 57 -0.93 -0.72 -15.81
N PHE A 58 -0.42 0.22 -15.02
CA PHE A 58 -1.12 0.71 -13.84
C PHE A 58 -2.39 1.49 -14.22
N GLU A 59 -2.31 2.25 -15.31
CA GLU A 59 -3.36 3.09 -15.86
C GLU A 59 -4.61 2.28 -16.24
N SER A 60 -4.44 0.99 -16.53
CA SER A 60 -5.53 0.07 -16.83
C SER A 60 -6.43 -0.24 -15.62
N TYR A 61 -6.05 0.17 -14.40
CA TYR A 61 -6.85 -0.09 -13.20
C TYR A 61 -7.09 1.17 -12.38
N ALA A 62 -8.38 1.48 -12.15
CA ALA A 62 -8.82 2.63 -11.36
C ALA A 62 -8.25 2.66 -9.93
N ILE A 63 -7.84 1.51 -9.37
CA ILE A 63 -7.19 1.47 -8.06
C ILE A 63 -5.90 2.29 -8.01
N PHE A 64 -5.21 2.56 -9.12
CA PHE A 64 -3.97 3.35 -9.13
C PHE A 64 -4.19 4.86 -9.31
N SER A 65 -5.39 5.28 -9.70
CA SER A 65 -5.76 6.68 -9.93
C SER A 65 -6.83 7.22 -8.98
N ARG A 66 -7.58 6.35 -8.29
CA ARG A 66 -8.63 6.75 -7.33
C ARG A 66 -8.05 7.65 -6.22
N PRO A 67 -8.71 8.72 -5.77
CA PRO A 67 -8.26 9.49 -4.62
C PRO A 67 -8.14 8.62 -3.35
N VAL A 68 -7.23 9.00 -2.45
CA VAL A 68 -7.11 8.37 -1.13
C VAL A 68 -8.35 8.73 -0.30
N PRO A 69 -8.91 7.79 0.49
CA PRO A 69 -10.01 8.11 1.39
C PRO A 69 -9.63 9.28 2.29
N VAL A 70 -10.48 10.31 2.32
CA VAL A 70 -10.35 11.44 3.24
C VAL A 70 -11.21 11.12 4.45
N LEU A 71 -10.61 11.20 5.64
CA LEU A 71 -11.38 11.20 6.88
C LEU A 71 -12.03 12.59 7.00
N SER A 72 -13.34 12.66 6.79
CA SER A 72 -14.12 13.86 7.13
C SER A 72 -14.56 13.75 8.57
N ASP A 73 -14.14 14.73 9.37
CA ASP A 73 -14.52 14.87 10.77
C ASP A 73 -15.14 16.26 10.93
N PRO A 74 -16.49 16.37 10.90
CA PRO A 74 -17.18 17.65 11.02
C PRO A 74 -16.84 18.41 12.30
N ALA A 75 -16.51 17.73 13.41
CA ALA A 75 -16.14 18.37 14.66
C ALA A 75 -14.74 19.00 14.57
N TYR A 76 -13.79 18.29 13.93
CA TYR A 76 -12.48 18.85 13.60
C TYR A 76 -12.60 20.02 12.62
N GLU A 77 -13.39 19.87 11.56
CA GLU A 77 -13.59 20.87 10.49
C GLU A 77 -14.30 22.14 11.02
N SER A 78 -15.23 22.00 11.96
CA SER A 78 -15.93 23.13 12.61
C SER A 78 -15.12 23.79 13.75
N GLY A 79 -13.89 23.34 13.99
CA GLY A 79 -13.02 23.90 15.01
C GLY A 79 -13.35 23.47 16.44
N GLN A 80 -14.25 22.50 16.62
CA GLN A 80 -14.57 21.90 17.92
C GLN A 80 -13.50 20.86 18.32
N LEU A 81 -12.25 21.30 18.41
CA LEU A 81 -11.11 20.44 18.72
C LEU A 81 -11.07 20.05 20.20
N ILE A 82 -10.90 18.74 20.45
CA ILE A 82 -10.55 18.23 21.77
C ILE A 82 -9.08 18.56 22.05
N GLN A 83 -8.86 19.50 22.98
CA GLN A 83 -7.52 19.85 23.44
C GLN A 83 -6.99 18.76 24.36
N THR A 84 -5.93 18.07 23.93
CA THR A 84 -5.29 17.03 24.73
C THR A 84 -3.94 17.51 25.22
N LYS A 85 -3.73 17.50 26.55
CA LYS A 85 -2.42 17.70 27.15
C LYS A 85 -1.83 16.34 27.52
N ARG A 86 -0.66 16.02 26.97
CA ARG A 86 0.08 14.80 27.32
C ARG A 86 1.22 15.14 28.27
N SER A 87 1.30 14.42 29.39
CA SER A 87 2.44 14.45 30.31
C SER A 87 3.18 13.11 30.24
N ASN A 88 4.47 13.13 29.93
CA ASN A 88 5.32 11.93 29.92
C ASN A 88 6.05 11.83 31.25
N VAL A 89 5.42 11.21 32.26
CA VAL A 89 5.99 11.07 33.62
C VAL A 89 7.36 10.40 33.60
N ASN A 90 7.57 9.47 32.67
CA ASN A 90 8.87 8.92 32.33
C ASN A 90 9.16 9.23 30.86
N PRO A 91 9.96 10.26 30.54
CA PRO A 91 10.24 10.65 29.17
C PRO A 91 11.24 9.71 28.48
N CYS A 92 11.84 8.76 29.21
CA CYS A 92 12.86 7.86 28.67
C CYS A 92 12.24 6.55 28.18
N ILE A 93 12.10 6.42 26.85
CA ILE A 93 11.76 5.14 26.22
C ILE A 93 13.05 4.33 26.09
N ARG A 94 13.12 3.16 26.73
CA ARG A 94 14.28 2.26 26.66
C ARG A 94 13.92 1.00 25.90
N VAL A 95 14.69 0.68 24.87
CA VAL A 95 14.54 -0.53 24.05
C VAL A 95 15.89 -1.25 24.03
N GLY A 96 15.90 -2.53 24.38
CA GLY A 96 17.14 -3.32 24.41
C GLY A 96 17.70 -3.55 23.00
N CYS A 97 16.95 -4.27 22.16
CA CYS A 97 17.38 -4.64 20.82
C CYS A 97 16.21 -4.64 19.84
N ILE A 98 16.38 -3.97 18.71
CA ILE A 98 15.50 -4.02 17.54
C ILE A 98 16.22 -4.85 16.49
N ARG A 99 15.61 -5.96 16.07
CA ARG A 99 16.15 -6.84 15.02
C ARG A 99 15.17 -6.91 13.85
N VAL A 100 15.62 -6.45 12.69
CA VAL A 100 14.89 -6.45 11.43
C VAL A 100 15.60 -7.35 10.44
N THR A 101 14.93 -8.40 9.98
CA THR A 101 15.49 -9.31 8.97
C THR A 101 15.49 -8.67 7.59
N ALA A 102 14.38 -8.08 7.17
CA ALA A 102 14.31 -7.35 5.92
C ALA A 102 13.20 -6.31 6.01
N ALA A 103 13.42 -5.18 5.34
CA ALA A 103 12.46 -4.11 5.16
C ALA A 103 12.46 -3.71 3.68
N ALA A 104 11.28 -3.51 3.11
CA ALA A 104 11.07 -3.28 1.68
C ALA A 104 9.78 -2.50 1.44
N ALA A 105 9.56 -2.07 0.20
CA ALA A 105 8.30 -1.52 -0.29
C ALA A 105 7.85 -0.24 0.46
N ALA A 106 8.66 0.81 0.39
CA ALA A 106 8.36 2.11 1.00
C ALA A 106 8.20 2.04 2.54
N SER A 107 8.88 1.10 3.19
CA SER A 107 8.84 0.95 4.64
C SER A 107 9.71 2.00 5.37
N SER A 108 9.34 2.35 6.59
CA SER A 108 10.10 3.26 7.44
C SER A 108 10.39 2.62 8.80
N ILE A 109 11.67 2.60 9.17
CA ILE A 109 12.16 2.18 10.48
C ILE A 109 12.71 3.44 11.14
N GLN A 110 11.99 3.99 12.11
CA GLN A 110 12.37 5.23 12.78
C GLN A 110 12.56 5.03 14.28
N ILE A 111 13.68 5.52 14.81
CA ILE A 111 13.94 5.67 16.24
C ILE A 111 13.95 7.16 16.57
N GLY A 112 12.91 7.67 17.23
CA GLY A 112 12.76 9.09 17.54
C GLY A 112 11.30 9.54 17.41
N ASN A 113 11.08 10.82 17.15
CA ASN A 113 9.77 11.40 16.90
C ASN A 113 9.47 11.44 15.40
N GLY A 114 8.41 10.78 14.94
CA GLY A 114 8.00 10.80 13.52
C GLY A 114 7.03 11.92 13.13
N ASN A 115 6.49 12.65 14.10
CA ASN A 115 5.48 13.71 13.98
C ASN A 115 4.29 13.36 13.06
N GLN A 116 4.46 13.40 11.74
CA GLN A 116 3.46 12.99 10.75
C GLN A 116 3.98 11.81 9.92
N VAL A 117 3.21 10.71 9.90
CA VAL A 117 3.53 9.53 9.10
C VAL A 117 2.31 9.16 8.25
N ARG A 118 2.50 9.12 6.94
CA ARG A 118 1.51 8.72 5.95
C ARG A 118 2.03 7.51 5.17
N GLY A 119 1.17 6.51 5.00
CA GLY A 119 1.46 5.32 4.21
C GLY A 119 0.34 5.08 3.21
N GLU A 120 0.70 4.88 1.93
CA GLU A 120 -0.24 4.58 0.86
C GLU A 120 0.22 3.34 0.09
N SER A 121 -0.61 2.30 0.09
CA SER A 121 -0.34 1.06 -0.64
C SER A 121 -1.46 0.76 -1.62
N ARG A 122 -1.10 0.54 -2.88
CA ARG A 122 -2.03 0.15 -3.96
C ARG A 122 -1.48 -1.10 -4.63
N ILE A 123 -2.17 -2.22 -4.41
CA ILE A 123 -1.75 -3.51 -4.94
C ILE A 123 -2.94 -4.14 -5.66
N LYS A 124 -2.73 -4.58 -6.91
CA LYS A 124 -3.74 -5.30 -7.68
C LYS A 124 -3.21 -6.67 -8.07
N HIS A 125 -3.91 -7.71 -7.61
CA HIS A 125 -3.66 -9.09 -8.02
C HIS A 125 -4.50 -9.42 -9.26
N ILE A 126 -3.87 -10.01 -10.26
CA ILE A 126 -4.49 -10.37 -11.54
C ILE A 126 -4.12 -11.81 -11.85
N ARG A 127 -5.08 -12.60 -12.31
CA ARG A 127 -4.83 -13.91 -12.90
C ARG A 127 -5.27 -13.90 -14.35
N GLN A 128 -4.36 -14.23 -15.25
CA GLN A 128 -4.58 -14.34 -16.69
C GLN A 128 -4.59 -15.83 -17.05
N TYR A 129 -5.72 -16.29 -17.57
CA TYR A 129 -5.89 -17.65 -18.08
C TYR A 129 -5.66 -17.65 -19.58
N ALA A 130 -5.16 -18.76 -20.11
CA ALA A 130 -5.08 -18.96 -21.54
C ALA A 130 -6.50 -18.96 -22.10
N VAL A 131 -6.73 -18.25 -23.20
CA VAL A 131 -7.98 -18.40 -23.93
C VAL A 131 -7.96 -19.81 -24.49
N GLY A 132 -8.77 -20.71 -23.92
CA GLY A 132 -8.92 -22.06 -24.45
C GLY A 132 -9.27 -21.97 -25.92
N SER A 133 -8.58 -22.74 -26.75
CA SER A 133 -8.92 -22.99 -28.15
C SER A 133 -10.24 -23.77 -28.22
N GLY A 134 -11.33 -23.15 -27.76
CA GLY A 134 -12.68 -23.52 -28.10
C GLY A 134 -12.83 -23.25 -29.59
N SER A 135 -12.70 -24.32 -30.37
CA SER A 135 -13.09 -24.36 -31.77
C SER A 135 -14.46 -23.70 -31.93
N LEU A 136 -14.49 -22.55 -32.61
CA LEU A 136 -15.65 -22.16 -33.39
C LEU A 136 -15.75 -23.17 -34.55
N GLN A 137 -16.21 -24.39 -34.26
CA GLN A 137 -16.62 -25.36 -35.26
C GLN A 137 -18.14 -25.22 -35.43
N ASP A 138 -18.51 -24.80 -36.63
CA ASP A 138 -19.75 -25.09 -37.35
C ASP A 138 -20.87 -25.79 -36.57
N GLN A 139 -21.98 -25.07 -36.37
CA GLN A 139 -23.29 -25.69 -36.53
C GLN A 139 -23.78 -25.41 -37.94
N ASN A 140 -23.33 -26.25 -38.87
CA ASN A 140 -23.85 -26.34 -40.24
C ASN A 140 -25.25 -27.00 -40.25
N ASN A 141 -26.22 -26.25 -40.78
CA ASN A 141 -27.11 -26.67 -41.88
C ASN A 141 -28.41 -27.48 -41.55
N PRO A 142 -29.30 -27.75 -42.52
CA PRO A 142 -30.59 -27.09 -42.75
C PRO A 142 -31.80 -28.05 -42.59
N LEU A 143 -32.98 -27.54 -42.22
CA LEU A 143 -34.23 -28.30 -42.33
C LEU A 143 -35.22 -27.57 -43.23
N GLN A 144 -35.45 -28.23 -44.36
CA GLN A 144 -36.49 -28.01 -45.37
C GLN A 144 -37.88 -28.42 -44.85
N ASN A 145 -38.89 -27.95 -45.60
CA ASN A 145 -40.35 -28.21 -45.56
C ASN A 145 -41.12 -27.12 -44.77
N GLY A 146 -41.84 -26.20 -45.41
CA GLY A 146 -43.07 -26.42 -46.21
C GLY A 146 -44.23 -26.47 -45.21
N ASP A 147 -45.29 -25.65 -45.24
CA ASP A 147 -46.04 -25.10 -46.37
C ASP A 147 -47.11 -24.10 -45.83
N GLU A 148 -47.78 -23.38 -46.75
CA GLU A 148 -49.06 -22.64 -46.59
C GLU A 148 -49.06 -21.26 -45.87
N THR A 149 -49.74 -20.19 -46.31
CA THR A 149 -50.67 -19.95 -47.43
C THR A 149 -50.77 -18.43 -47.67
N THR A 150 -50.95 -18.06 -48.94
CA THR A 150 -51.46 -16.76 -49.40
C THR A 150 -52.94 -16.57 -49.04
N GLN A 151 -53.30 -15.41 -48.50
CA GLN A 151 -54.46 -14.60 -48.93
C GLN A 151 -54.12 -13.12 -48.77
#